data_AF-M2REP5-F1
#
_entry.id   AF-M2REP5-F1
#
_cell.length_a   1.000
_cell.length_b   1.000
_cell.length_c   1.000
_cell.angle_alpha   90.00
_cell.angle_beta   90.00
_cell.angle_gamma   90.00
#
_symmetry.space_group_name_H-M   'P 1'
#
loop_
_entity.id
_entity.type
_entity.pdbx_description
1 polymer ?
#
loop_
_entity_poly.entity_id
_entity_poly.type
_entity_poly.pdbx_seq_one_letter_code
_entity_poly.pdbx_strand_id
1 'polypeptide(L)'
;MATPPKESRKKVLEGIFAVNKTQWASSAGVLRDLQEHFACSSLLAPWLENQKRSLILSHAKQKHINNLKVKLGHGGTLDPMATGVLIVGLGRGTKCLQRFLECTKTYECVVLFGAATDSYDAVGKVVSKAPYEHVTRELVEEKLAQFRGKIMQKPSVFSALKVDGKKMYEYAREGKEIPEVAARPVEVEELELVEWLEPGSHEYAWPKEEVDGVEMEGAKKLLGIREVDAKIHANTMARKGRKRSRSPEDDSVEGAGKQPKMPKSETEPAMSGALPSQETPTEAAETIQDVTPRTATDSSLPTEGKPEPSSEKAEVVNQVQSSNEDPTTSTQPPPQPPAARLRMTVTSGFYVRSLCHDLGLACSSLGLMSSLIRSRQGAYTLGQNVIELSDFESAEKWEPQLQQQLEEFMEKEGWEAEELEDDDMWQEKKKERLSERKDEDRERSYRGGGGGGKNKWNKGKGKYSRNHYSKNMDGGKKE
;
A
#
# COMPACT_ATOMS: atom_id res chain seq x y z
N MET A 1 -0.95 -16.15 -49.50
CA MET A 1 -2.27 -15.51 -49.31
C MET A 1 -2.04 -14.01 -49.21
N ALA A 2 -3.01 -13.16 -49.59
CA ALA A 2 -2.85 -11.71 -49.46
C ALA A 2 -2.93 -11.33 -47.98
N THR A 3 -1.95 -10.58 -47.49
CA THR A 3 -1.93 -10.08 -46.11
C THR A 3 -3.13 -9.13 -45.88
N PRO A 4 -3.91 -9.27 -44.80
CA PRO A 4 -5.05 -8.40 -44.56
C PRO A 4 -4.63 -6.93 -44.41
N PRO A 5 -5.51 -5.98 -44.80
CA PRO A 5 -5.21 -4.55 -44.77
C PRO A 5 -4.85 -4.07 -43.35
N LYS A 6 -3.91 -3.11 -43.26
CA LYS A 6 -3.33 -2.65 -41.98
C LYS A 6 -4.36 -2.19 -40.94
N GLU A 7 -5.52 -1.70 -41.39
CA GLU A 7 -6.58 -1.19 -40.51
C GLU A 7 -7.33 -2.29 -39.72
N SER A 8 -7.18 -3.57 -40.06
CA SER A 8 -7.88 -4.66 -39.37
C SER A 8 -7.05 -5.38 -38.29
N ARG A 9 -5.80 -4.98 -38.06
CA ARG A 9 -4.90 -5.68 -37.13
C ARG A 9 -5.02 -5.16 -35.70
N LYS A 10 -5.32 -6.09 -34.79
CA LYS A 10 -5.44 -5.81 -33.36
C LYS A 10 -4.05 -5.56 -32.76
N LYS A 11 -3.77 -4.32 -32.36
CA LYS A 11 -2.51 -3.93 -31.72
C LYS A 11 -2.44 -4.40 -30.27
N VAL A 12 -1.25 -4.78 -29.83
CA VAL A 12 -0.94 -5.10 -28.42
C VAL A 12 -0.41 -3.84 -27.75
N LEU A 13 -1.24 -3.19 -26.92
CA LEU A 13 -0.87 -1.99 -26.18
C LEU A 13 -0.24 -2.34 -24.82
N GLU A 14 0.84 -1.64 -24.47
CA GLU A 14 1.59 -1.83 -23.21
C GLU A 14 2.28 -0.54 -22.79
N GLY A 15 2.23 -0.18 -21.51
CA GLY A 15 2.74 1.13 -21.09
C GLY A 15 2.41 1.50 -19.65
N ILE A 16 2.42 2.81 -19.37
CA ILE A 16 2.08 3.38 -18.06
C ILE A 16 0.80 4.20 -18.21
N PHE A 17 -0.09 4.05 -17.25
CA PHE A 17 -1.27 4.90 -17.07
C PHE A 17 -1.43 5.26 -15.60
N ALA A 18 -2.36 6.14 -15.27
CA ALA A 18 -2.67 6.51 -13.89
C ALA A 18 -4.17 6.38 -13.58
N VAL A 19 -4.48 5.92 -12.36
CA VAL A 19 -5.85 5.87 -11.84
C VAL A 19 -5.99 6.68 -10.55
N ASN A 20 -7.17 7.23 -10.29
CA ASN A 20 -7.47 7.88 -9.01
C ASN A 20 -7.89 6.82 -7.99
N LYS A 21 -6.97 6.47 -7.10
CA LYS A 21 -7.22 5.49 -6.04
C LYS A 21 -8.27 6.05 -5.08
N THR A 22 -9.36 5.32 -4.90
CA THR A 22 -10.40 5.59 -3.90
C THR A 22 -9.92 5.33 -2.47
N GLN A 23 -10.66 5.86 -1.50
CA GLN A 23 -10.37 5.64 -0.09
C GLN A 23 -10.62 4.18 0.30
N TRP A 24 -9.88 3.67 1.28
CA TRP A 24 -9.96 2.32 1.86
C TRP A 24 -9.53 1.16 0.97
N ALA A 25 -9.57 1.32 -0.36
CA ALA A 25 -8.89 0.40 -1.28
C ALA A 25 -7.38 0.34 -0.96
N SER A 26 -6.75 -0.82 -1.07
CA SER A 26 -5.28 -0.93 -1.04
C SER A 26 -4.73 -0.81 -2.47
N SER A 27 -3.50 -0.31 -2.66
CA SER A 27 -2.90 -0.23 -4.02
C SER A 27 -2.86 -1.58 -4.74
N ALA A 28 -2.65 -2.68 -4.01
CA ALA A 28 -2.70 -4.04 -4.56
C ALA A 28 -4.14 -4.55 -4.79
N GLY A 29 -5.12 -4.04 -4.03
CA GLY A 29 -6.55 -4.25 -4.27
C GLY A 29 -6.95 -3.68 -5.63
N VAL A 30 -6.69 -2.39 -5.84
CA VAL A 30 -6.98 -1.69 -7.11
C VAL A 30 -6.43 -2.43 -8.33
N LEU A 31 -5.22 -3.01 -8.26
CA LEU A 31 -4.68 -3.80 -9.37
C LEU A 31 -5.45 -5.11 -9.64
N ARG A 32 -6.05 -5.74 -8.63
CA ARG A 32 -6.90 -6.92 -8.82
C ARG A 32 -8.24 -6.54 -9.42
N ASP A 33 -8.83 -5.44 -8.94
CA ASP A 33 -10.10 -4.93 -9.41
C ASP A 33 -9.97 -4.54 -10.91
N LEU A 34 -8.91 -3.78 -11.27
CA LEU A 34 -8.55 -3.48 -12.66
C LEU A 34 -8.36 -4.74 -13.53
N GLN A 35 -7.76 -5.82 -12.99
CA GLN A 35 -7.61 -7.07 -13.73
C GLN A 35 -8.94 -7.74 -14.07
N GLU A 36 -10.01 -7.48 -13.32
CA GLU A 36 -11.34 -8.03 -13.60
C GLU A 36 -12.01 -7.26 -14.74
N HIS A 37 -11.96 -5.93 -14.73
CA HIS A 37 -12.40 -5.11 -15.87
C HIS A 37 -11.60 -5.42 -17.15
N PHE A 38 -10.28 -5.59 -17.03
CA PHE A 38 -9.40 -5.91 -18.15
C PHE A 38 -9.60 -7.32 -18.73
N ALA A 39 -10.20 -8.25 -17.99
CA ALA A 39 -10.52 -9.59 -18.52
C ALA A 39 -11.70 -9.57 -19.51
N CYS A 40 -12.59 -8.59 -19.40
CA CYS A 40 -13.77 -8.40 -20.27
C CYS A 40 -13.56 -7.34 -21.36
N SER A 41 -12.37 -6.72 -21.42
CA SER A 41 -12.04 -5.59 -22.28
C SER A 41 -11.83 -5.98 -23.74
N SER A 42 -12.39 -5.18 -24.65
CA SER A 42 -12.17 -5.30 -26.09
C SER A 42 -10.75 -4.84 -26.46
N LEU A 43 -10.28 -3.77 -25.80
CA LEU A 43 -8.97 -3.15 -26.00
C LEU A 43 -7.81 -4.05 -25.58
N LEU A 44 -7.96 -4.82 -24.50
CA LEU A 44 -6.90 -5.65 -23.92
C LEU A 44 -7.00 -7.15 -24.26
N ALA A 45 -8.09 -7.58 -24.91
CA ALA A 45 -8.19 -8.92 -25.50
C ALA A 45 -6.98 -9.31 -26.40
N PRO A 46 -6.42 -8.43 -27.25
CA PRO A 46 -5.25 -8.76 -28.07
C PRO A 46 -4.00 -9.04 -27.24
N TRP A 47 -3.82 -8.31 -26.13
CA TRP A 47 -2.71 -8.54 -25.19
C TRP A 47 -2.84 -9.90 -24.50
N LEU A 48 -4.03 -10.22 -23.99
CA LEU A 48 -4.31 -11.52 -23.36
C LEU A 48 -4.10 -12.67 -24.34
N GLU A 49 -4.54 -12.51 -25.58
CA GLU A 49 -4.36 -13.51 -26.63
C GLU A 49 -2.89 -13.70 -27.01
N ASN A 50 -2.14 -12.63 -27.24
CA ASN A 50 -0.70 -12.74 -27.54
C ASN A 50 0.07 -13.46 -26.42
N GLN A 51 -0.19 -13.10 -25.16
CA GLN A 51 0.45 -13.78 -24.02
C GLN A 51 0.02 -15.25 -23.91
N LYS A 52 -1.25 -15.59 -24.16
CA LYS A 52 -1.75 -16.97 -24.21
C LYS A 52 -1.05 -17.79 -25.31
N ARG A 53 -0.88 -17.20 -26.50
CA ARG A 53 -0.17 -17.79 -27.64
C ARG A 53 1.30 -18.07 -27.30
N SER A 54 1.99 -17.12 -26.66
CA SER A 54 3.37 -17.27 -26.17
C SER A 54 3.52 -18.37 -25.10
N LEU A 55 2.58 -18.45 -24.13
CA LEU A 55 2.56 -19.50 -23.12
C LEU A 55 2.33 -20.91 -23.71
N ILE A 56 1.53 -21.02 -24.79
CA ILE A 56 1.34 -22.28 -25.51
C ILE A 56 2.63 -22.70 -26.23
N LEU A 57 3.28 -21.79 -26.96
CA LEU A 57 4.52 -22.07 -27.70
C LEU A 57 5.69 -22.45 -26.77
N SER A 58 5.73 -21.90 -25.56
CA SER A 58 6.73 -22.26 -24.54
C SER A 58 6.43 -23.58 -23.80
N HIS A 59 5.24 -24.19 -24.02
CA HIS A 59 4.69 -25.32 -23.24
C HIS A 59 4.54 -25.01 -21.74
N ALA A 60 4.02 -23.83 -21.40
CA ALA A 60 3.63 -23.53 -20.03
C ALA A 60 2.57 -24.52 -19.51
N LYS A 61 2.59 -24.78 -18.19
CA LYS A 61 1.59 -25.65 -17.54
C LYS A 61 0.19 -25.08 -17.76
N GLN A 62 -0.80 -25.94 -18.06
CA GLN A 62 -2.18 -25.53 -18.35
C GLN A 62 -2.78 -24.59 -17.30
N LYS A 63 -2.45 -24.78 -16.02
CA LYS A 63 -2.89 -23.89 -14.93
C LYS A 63 -2.43 -22.42 -15.09
N HIS A 64 -1.28 -22.16 -15.71
CA HIS A 64 -0.81 -20.79 -15.98
C HIS A 64 -1.55 -20.16 -17.17
N ILE A 65 -1.97 -20.98 -18.13
CA ILE A 65 -2.76 -20.54 -19.30
C ILE A 65 -4.20 -20.22 -18.88
N ASN A 66 -4.79 -21.07 -18.03
CA ASN A 66 -6.16 -20.87 -17.53
C ASN A 66 -6.27 -19.67 -16.57
N ASN A 67 -5.22 -19.41 -15.78
CA ASN A 67 -5.19 -18.32 -14.79
C ASN A 67 -4.48 -17.07 -15.32
N LEU A 68 -4.36 -16.91 -16.65
CA LEU A 68 -3.74 -15.75 -17.27
C LEU A 68 -4.60 -14.50 -17.01
N LYS A 69 -3.99 -13.50 -16.37
CA LYS A 69 -4.56 -12.15 -16.19
C LYS A 69 -3.64 -11.11 -16.84
N VAL A 70 -4.17 -9.91 -17.10
CA VAL A 70 -3.34 -8.79 -17.56
C VAL A 70 -2.24 -8.49 -16.53
N LYS A 71 -0.99 -8.41 -16.99
CA LYS A 71 0.16 -8.20 -16.10
C LYS A 71 0.19 -6.73 -15.66
N LEU A 72 -0.12 -6.48 -14.40
CA LEU A 72 -0.07 -5.14 -13.79
C LEU A 72 0.98 -5.05 -12.68
N GLY A 73 1.41 -3.82 -12.40
CA GLY A 73 2.19 -3.42 -11.22
C GLY A 73 1.99 -1.93 -10.96
N HIS A 74 2.33 -1.42 -9.77
CA HIS A 74 2.12 -0.01 -9.41
C HIS A 74 3.43 0.74 -9.13
N GLY A 75 3.50 2.02 -9.54
CA GLY A 75 4.68 2.88 -9.46
C GLY A 75 4.86 3.59 -8.11
N GLY A 76 4.42 2.96 -7.02
CA GLY A 76 4.48 3.53 -5.66
C GLY A 76 3.18 3.43 -4.88
N THR A 77 3.23 2.75 -3.74
CA THR A 77 2.10 2.51 -2.84
C THR A 77 1.45 3.81 -2.36
N LEU A 78 0.15 3.75 -2.10
CA LEU A 78 -0.60 4.70 -1.28
C LEU A 78 -1.18 3.95 -0.08
N ASP A 79 -1.21 4.62 1.08
CA ASP A 79 -1.86 4.08 2.27
C ASP A 79 -3.36 3.83 1.99
N PRO A 80 -4.00 2.84 2.63
CA PRO A 80 -5.40 2.51 2.34
C PRO A 80 -6.35 3.71 2.48
N MET A 81 -6.23 4.49 3.56
CA MET A 81 -7.03 5.69 3.81
C MET A 81 -6.73 6.89 2.88
N ALA A 82 -5.68 6.81 2.07
CA ALA A 82 -5.25 7.89 1.19
C ALA A 82 -5.89 7.76 -0.20
N THR A 83 -6.18 8.88 -0.86
CA THR A 83 -6.70 8.90 -2.23
C THR A 83 -5.68 9.46 -3.22
N GLY A 84 -6.03 9.46 -4.51
CA GLY A 84 -5.30 10.17 -5.54
C GLY A 84 -4.46 9.30 -6.47
N VAL A 85 -3.50 9.93 -7.16
CA VAL A 85 -2.78 9.34 -8.30
C VAL A 85 -2.07 8.04 -7.93
N LEU A 86 -2.49 6.92 -8.54
CA LEU A 86 -1.78 5.65 -8.52
C LEU A 86 -1.30 5.32 -9.92
N ILE A 87 0.02 5.39 -10.12
CA ILE A 87 0.67 4.98 -11.37
C ILE A 87 0.56 3.46 -11.52
N VAL A 88 0.08 2.98 -12.66
CA VAL A 88 -0.05 1.57 -13.01
C VAL A 88 0.72 1.28 -14.30
N GLY A 89 1.52 0.22 -14.29
CA GLY A 89 2.21 -0.29 -15.47
C GLY A 89 1.55 -1.55 -15.99
N LEU A 90 1.27 -1.59 -17.29
CA LEU A 90 0.67 -2.71 -18.00
C LEU A 90 1.72 -3.40 -18.87
N GLY A 91 1.84 -4.72 -18.75
CA GLY A 91 2.70 -5.53 -19.63
C GLY A 91 4.18 -5.13 -19.52
N ARG A 92 4.84 -4.82 -20.64
CA ARG A 92 6.19 -4.22 -20.70
C ARG A 92 6.34 -2.97 -19.83
N GLY A 93 5.28 -2.15 -19.69
CA GLY A 93 5.27 -0.96 -18.83
C GLY A 93 5.59 -1.23 -17.36
N THR A 94 5.35 -2.45 -16.87
CA THR A 94 5.79 -2.86 -15.51
C THR A 94 7.30 -2.71 -15.28
N LYS A 95 8.12 -2.73 -16.34
CA LYS A 95 9.58 -2.52 -16.25
C LYS A 95 9.97 -1.05 -16.05
N CYS A 96 9.09 -0.11 -16.38
CA CYS A 96 9.35 1.34 -16.28
C CYS A 96 8.97 1.93 -14.91
N LEU A 97 8.29 1.15 -14.05
CA LEU A 97 7.75 1.62 -12.75
C LEU A 97 8.81 2.20 -11.81
N GLN A 98 10.07 1.75 -11.89
CA GLN A 98 11.17 2.30 -11.09
C GLN A 98 11.32 3.82 -11.25
N ARG A 99 11.18 4.33 -12.48
CA ARG A 99 11.29 5.76 -12.78
C ARG A 99 10.19 6.59 -12.08
N PHE A 100 9.04 5.98 -11.81
CA PHE A 100 7.92 6.60 -11.11
C PHE A 100 8.03 6.50 -9.58
N LEU A 101 8.78 5.52 -9.06
CA LEU A 101 9.12 5.50 -7.64
C LEU A 101 10.00 6.72 -7.29
N GLU A 102 10.97 7.03 -8.15
CA GLU A 102 11.98 8.09 -7.97
C GLU A 102 11.45 9.52 -8.19
N CYS A 103 10.39 9.72 -8.99
CA CYS A 103 9.87 11.05 -9.32
C CYS A 103 9.27 11.81 -8.13
N THR A 104 9.15 13.14 -8.27
CA THR A 104 8.47 14.01 -7.30
C THR A 104 6.98 13.70 -7.20
N LYS A 105 6.42 13.89 -6.01
CA LYS A 105 5.00 13.65 -5.69
C LYS A 105 4.47 14.86 -4.95
N THR A 106 3.26 15.29 -5.29
CA THR A 106 2.56 16.34 -4.55
C THR A 106 1.43 15.72 -3.75
N TYR A 107 1.39 16.08 -2.47
CA TYR A 107 0.40 15.63 -1.52
C TYR A 107 -0.33 16.81 -0.92
N GLU A 108 -1.61 16.60 -0.62
CA GLU A 108 -2.39 17.44 0.28
C GLU A 108 -2.84 16.55 1.44
N CYS A 109 -2.58 16.97 2.68
CA CYS A 109 -2.91 16.19 3.87
C CYS A 109 -3.45 17.08 4.98
N VAL A 110 -4.27 16.53 5.87
CA VAL A 110 -4.63 17.20 7.12
C VAL A 110 -3.89 16.53 8.29
N VAL A 111 -3.15 17.34 9.05
CA VAL A 111 -2.63 16.98 10.37
C VAL A 111 -3.62 17.42 11.45
N LEU A 112 -3.90 16.53 12.39
CA LEU A 112 -4.74 16.76 13.56
C LEU A 112 -3.87 16.70 14.81
N PHE A 113 -3.91 17.74 15.65
CA PHE A 113 -2.99 17.87 16.78
C PHE A 113 -3.51 17.22 18.07
N GLY A 114 -2.65 17.14 19.09
CA GLY A 114 -2.99 16.71 20.45
C GLY A 114 -3.04 15.20 20.71
N ALA A 115 -2.92 14.36 19.68
CA ALA A 115 -2.79 12.90 19.86
C ALA A 115 -1.77 12.29 18.89
N ALA A 116 -1.17 11.18 19.32
CA ALA A 116 -0.40 10.29 18.47
C ALA A 116 -1.06 8.91 18.45
N THR A 117 -1.02 8.27 17.29
CA THR A 117 -1.47 6.89 17.08
C THR A 117 -0.27 5.98 16.82
N ASP A 118 -0.47 4.66 16.86
CA ASP A 118 0.54 3.73 16.39
C ASP A 118 0.85 3.96 14.89
N SER A 119 -0.14 3.90 14.00
CA SER A 119 0.06 4.07 12.56
C SER A 119 0.60 5.46 12.12
N TYR A 120 0.59 6.46 13.00
CA TYR A 120 0.72 7.91 12.73
C TYR A 120 -0.39 8.47 11.82
N ASP A 121 -1.51 7.77 11.72
CA ASP A 121 -2.70 8.21 11.01
C ASP A 121 -3.99 7.90 11.80
N ALA A 122 -5.13 8.38 11.29
CA ALA A 122 -6.43 8.23 11.94
C ALA A 122 -7.08 6.83 11.81
N VAL A 123 -6.39 5.84 11.25
CA VAL A 123 -6.82 4.42 11.25
C VAL A 123 -6.23 3.66 12.43
N GLY A 124 -5.10 4.14 12.96
CA GLY A 124 -4.42 3.52 14.10
C GLY A 124 -5.14 3.73 15.42
N LYS A 125 -4.59 3.12 16.47
CA LYS A 125 -5.05 3.27 17.85
C LYS A 125 -4.28 4.38 18.54
N VAL A 126 -4.94 5.14 19.41
CA VAL A 126 -4.30 6.21 20.19
C VAL A 126 -3.32 5.61 21.20
N VAL A 127 -2.07 6.08 21.17
CA VAL A 127 -0.98 5.65 22.06
C VAL A 127 -0.61 6.71 23.09
N SER A 128 -0.84 7.99 22.78
CA SER A 128 -0.58 9.10 23.67
C SER A 128 -1.39 10.34 23.27
N LYS A 129 -1.64 11.21 24.25
CA LYS A 129 -2.33 12.50 24.10
C LYS A 129 -1.47 13.58 24.75
N ALA A 130 -1.54 14.80 24.22
CA ALA A 130 -0.81 15.97 24.71
C ALA A 130 -1.71 17.22 24.63
N PRO A 131 -1.44 18.26 25.44
CA PRO A 131 -2.08 19.57 25.29
C PRO A 131 -1.92 20.10 23.87
N TYR A 132 -2.93 20.82 23.39
CA TYR A 132 -3.00 21.33 22.02
C TYR A 132 -3.53 22.77 21.94
N GLU A 133 -3.98 23.33 23.07
CA GLU A 133 -4.60 24.65 23.22
C GLU A 133 -3.62 25.78 22.89
N HIS A 134 -2.31 25.52 23.00
CA HIS A 134 -1.23 26.43 22.64
C HIS A 134 -0.81 26.34 21.15
N VAL A 135 -1.38 25.42 20.38
CA VAL A 135 -1.00 25.21 18.96
C VAL A 135 -1.81 26.17 18.08
N THR A 136 -1.19 27.29 17.71
CA THR A 136 -1.78 28.28 16.80
C THR A 136 -1.28 28.10 15.36
N ARG A 137 -1.98 28.75 14.43
CA ARG A 137 -1.57 28.83 13.02
C ARG A 137 -0.13 29.32 12.85
N GLU A 138 0.24 30.39 13.55
CA GLU A 138 1.55 31.05 13.44
C GLU A 138 2.66 30.12 13.94
N LEU A 139 2.41 29.39 15.04
CA LEU A 139 3.34 28.39 15.55
C LEU A 139 3.56 27.28 14.51
N VAL A 140 2.50 26.79 13.87
CA VAL A 140 2.61 25.76 12.83
C VAL A 140 3.36 26.30 11.60
N GLU A 141 3.04 27.50 11.11
CA GLU A 141 3.76 28.14 9.99
C GLU A 141 5.26 28.33 10.29
N GLU A 142 5.61 28.71 11.53
CA GLU A 142 7.00 28.78 12.01
C GLU A 142 7.68 27.39 11.99
N LYS A 143 7.05 26.37 12.58
CA LYS A 143 7.65 25.03 12.67
C LYS A 143 7.74 24.31 11.33
N LEU A 144 6.86 24.60 10.37
CA LEU A 144 6.96 24.06 9.00
C LEU A 144 8.30 24.41 8.32
N ALA A 145 8.96 25.50 8.72
CA ALA A 145 10.24 25.92 8.12
C ALA A 145 11.38 24.90 8.28
N GLN A 146 11.41 24.10 9.36
CA GLN A 146 12.47 23.11 9.58
C GLN A 146 12.32 21.85 8.70
N PHE A 147 11.13 21.64 8.11
CA PHE A 147 10.81 20.48 7.27
C PHE A 147 10.96 20.77 5.77
N ARG A 148 11.47 21.94 5.39
CA ARG A 148 11.71 22.35 3.99
C ARG A 148 13.13 21.98 3.53
N GLY A 149 13.28 21.66 2.25
CA GLY A 149 14.56 21.29 1.63
C GLY A 149 15.04 19.88 2.02
N LYS A 150 16.36 19.69 2.05
CA LYS A 150 17.01 18.39 2.32
C LYS A 150 17.01 18.08 3.81
N ILE A 151 16.23 17.08 4.21
CA ILE A 151 16.08 16.63 5.60
C ILE A 151 16.34 15.12 5.74
N MET A 152 16.56 14.67 6.98
CA MET A 152 16.64 13.25 7.31
C MET A 152 15.34 12.85 8.01
N GLN A 153 14.62 11.88 7.45
CA GLN A 153 13.33 11.42 7.99
C GLN A 153 13.44 9.96 8.43
N LYS A 154 13.01 9.65 9.66
CA LYS A 154 12.80 8.27 10.11
C LYS A 154 11.39 7.82 9.69
N PRO A 155 11.21 6.71 8.96
CA PRO A 155 9.90 6.09 8.73
C PRO A 155 9.17 5.79 10.05
N SER A 156 7.83 5.74 10.04
CA SER A 156 7.06 5.39 11.25
C SER A 156 7.57 4.09 11.87
N VAL A 157 7.84 4.13 13.17
CA VAL A 157 8.33 2.97 13.93
C VAL A 157 7.28 1.86 14.04
N PHE A 158 6.00 2.17 13.81
CA PHE A 158 4.90 1.20 13.74
C PHE A 158 4.55 0.80 12.30
N SER A 159 5.33 1.25 11.30
CA SER A 159 5.15 0.81 9.92
C SER A 159 5.34 -0.71 9.80
N ALA A 160 4.87 -1.30 8.69
CA ALA A 160 5.00 -2.73 8.40
C ALA A 160 6.45 -3.20 8.12
N LEU A 161 7.46 -2.40 8.51
CA LEU A 161 8.86 -2.81 8.60
C LEU A 161 9.00 -3.87 9.69
N LYS A 162 8.80 -5.12 9.29
CA LYS A 162 9.19 -6.28 10.08
C LYS A 162 10.71 -6.34 10.15
N VAL A 163 11.27 -6.15 11.34
CA VAL A 163 12.65 -6.54 11.62
C VAL A 163 12.60 -7.99 12.08
N ASP A 164 13.41 -8.85 11.47
CA ASP A 164 13.45 -10.32 11.68
C ASP A 164 12.06 -11.00 11.71
N GLY A 165 11.11 -10.50 10.92
CA GLY A 165 9.76 -11.05 10.80
C GLY A 165 8.74 -10.58 11.86
N LYS A 166 9.19 -9.93 12.93
CA LYS A 166 8.38 -9.38 14.03
C LYS A 166 8.04 -7.90 13.84
N LYS A 167 6.96 -7.42 14.46
CA LYS A 167 6.62 -5.98 14.48
C LYS A 167 7.38 -5.25 15.58
N MET A 168 7.68 -3.97 15.36
CA MET A 168 8.52 -3.17 16.26
C MET A 168 7.99 -3.02 17.70
N TYR A 169 6.68 -2.93 17.90
CA TYR A 169 6.10 -2.87 19.25
C TYR A 169 6.21 -4.20 20.01
N GLU A 170 6.35 -5.33 19.30
CA GLU A 170 6.56 -6.65 19.92
C GLU A 170 7.93 -6.71 20.60
N TYR A 171 8.95 -6.05 20.05
CA TYR A 171 10.27 -5.89 20.70
C TYR A 171 10.16 -5.05 21.98
N ALA A 172 9.42 -3.94 21.93
CA ALA A 172 9.20 -3.08 23.09
C ALA A 172 8.51 -3.83 24.24
N ARG A 173 7.50 -4.66 23.91
CA ARG A 173 6.78 -5.53 24.85
C ARG A 173 7.63 -6.70 25.37
N GLU A 174 8.50 -7.28 24.56
CA GLU A 174 9.45 -8.33 24.98
C GLU A 174 10.60 -7.78 25.85
N GLY A 175 10.62 -6.48 26.16
CA GLY A 175 11.68 -5.81 26.91
C GLY A 175 13.01 -5.75 26.15
N LYS A 176 13.00 -6.07 24.85
CA LYS A 176 14.20 -6.15 24.00
C LYS A 176 14.60 -4.78 23.49
N GLU A 177 15.85 -4.66 23.08
CA GLU A 177 16.29 -3.51 22.32
C GLU A 177 15.46 -3.40 21.04
N ILE A 178 14.86 -2.23 20.86
CA ILE A 178 14.05 -1.89 19.70
C ILE A 178 15.03 -1.60 18.56
N PRO A 179 14.99 -2.33 17.43
CA PRO A 179 15.89 -2.09 16.31
C PRO A 179 15.88 -0.63 15.84
N GLU A 180 17.04 -0.03 15.61
CA GLU A 180 17.08 1.36 15.16
C GLU A 180 16.56 1.49 13.73
N VAL A 181 15.48 2.26 13.54
CA VAL A 181 15.00 2.62 12.20
C VAL A 181 15.89 3.73 11.64
N ALA A 182 16.81 3.34 10.74
CA ALA A 182 17.72 4.27 10.08
C ALA A 182 16.97 5.42 9.37
N ALA A 183 17.39 6.64 9.64
CA ALA A 183 16.86 7.83 8.97
C ALA A 183 17.29 7.85 7.49
N ARG A 184 16.40 8.28 6.61
CA ARG A 184 16.62 8.33 5.15
C ARG A 184 16.68 9.79 4.68
N PRO A 185 17.58 10.13 3.75
CA PRO A 185 17.58 11.45 3.13
C PRO A 185 16.34 11.62 2.25
N VAL A 186 15.63 12.72 2.42
CA VAL A 186 14.48 13.12 1.60
C VAL A 186 14.55 14.61 1.34
N GLU A 187 13.96 15.07 0.24
CA GLU A 187 13.92 16.48 -0.12
C GLU A 187 12.47 16.95 -0.30
N VAL A 188 12.18 18.09 0.31
CA VAL A 188 10.88 18.77 0.31
C VAL A 188 11.06 20.06 -0.48
N GLU A 189 10.63 20.05 -1.74
CA GLU A 189 10.75 21.18 -2.66
C GLU A 189 9.81 22.32 -2.24
N GLU A 190 8.58 21.95 -1.88
CA GLU A 190 7.52 22.86 -1.46
C GLU A 190 6.83 22.29 -0.20
N LEU A 191 6.49 23.16 0.75
CA LEU A 191 5.67 22.81 1.91
C LEU A 191 4.98 24.08 2.41
N GLU A 192 3.66 24.11 2.31
CA GLU A 192 2.81 25.25 2.66
C GLU A 192 1.65 24.82 3.57
N LEU A 193 1.21 25.74 4.44
CA LEU A 193 -0.07 25.63 5.14
C LEU A 193 -1.13 26.23 4.22
N VAL A 194 -2.05 25.39 3.74
CA VAL A 194 -3.12 25.78 2.81
C VAL A 194 -4.33 26.32 3.59
N GLU A 195 -4.64 25.68 4.71
CA GLU A 195 -5.81 26.00 5.53
C GLU A 195 -5.50 25.73 7.00
N TRP A 196 -5.90 26.67 7.86
CA TRP A 196 -5.98 26.46 9.30
C TRP A 196 -7.42 26.12 9.65
N LEU A 197 -7.63 25.02 10.36
CA LEU A 197 -8.94 24.55 10.78
C LEU A 197 -9.01 24.72 12.30
N GLU A 198 -9.83 25.67 12.74
CA GLU A 198 -9.96 26.03 14.14
C GLU A 198 -10.56 24.89 14.98
N PRO A 199 -10.24 24.82 16.29
CA PRO A 199 -10.91 23.94 17.24
C PRO A 199 -12.44 23.94 17.07
N GLY A 200 -13.00 22.77 16.73
CA GLY A 200 -14.44 22.57 16.57
C GLY A 200 -15.04 23.03 15.24
N SER A 201 -14.24 23.59 14.31
CA SER A 201 -14.72 24.00 12.98
C SER A 201 -14.69 22.89 11.93
N HIS A 202 -14.24 21.68 12.29
CA HIS A 202 -13.95 20.58 11.35
C HIS A 202 -14.41 19.21 11.87
N GLU A 203 -14.62 18.27 10.95
CA GLU A 203 -15.11 16.91 11.25
C GLU A 203 -14.02 15.94 11.73
N TYR A 204 -12.74 16.29 11.58
CA TYR A 204 -11.63 15.41 11.97
C TYR A 204 -11.59 15.19 13.48
N ALA A 205 -11.58 13.91 13.88
CA ALA A 205 -11.50 13.48 15.27
C ALA A 205 -10.35 12.48 15.47
N TRP A 206 -9.88 12.34 16.71
CA TRP A 206 -8.96 11.26 17.08
C TRP A 206 -9.66 9.89 16.98
N PRO A 207 -8.93 8.79 16.72
CA PRO A 207 -9.49 7.45 16.77
C PRO A 207 -10.10 7.13 18.14
N LYS A 208 -11.19 6.36 18.13
CA LYS A 208 -11.90 5.93 19.35
C LYS A 208 -11.20 4.79 20.09
N GLU A 209 -10.41 3.99 19.38
CA GLU A 209 -9.65 2.89 19.97
C GLU A 209 -8.34 3.42 20.55
N GLU A 210 -8.10 3.11 21.82
CA GLU A 210 -6.81 3.30 22.48
C GLU A 210 -6.06 1.97 22.52
N VAL A 211 -4.73 2.04 22.59
CA VAL A 211 -3.88 0.84 22.72
C VAL A 211 -3.97 0.28 24.14
N ASP A 212 -4.09 -1.05 24.27
CA ASP A 212 -4.14 -1.73 25.57
C ASP A 212 -2.90 -1.41 26.43
N GLY A 213 -3.05 -1.31 27.75
CA GLY A 213 -2.04 -0.70 28.63
C GLY A 213 -0.60 -1.24 28.49
N VAL A 214 -0.44 -2.54 28.21
CA VAL A 214 0.88 -3.17 27.98
C VAL A 214 1.52 -2.73 26.66
N GLU A 215 0.72 -2.61 25.60
CA GLU A 215 1.18 -2.11 24.30
C GLU A 215 1.36 -0.58 24.33
N MET A 216 0.58 0.13 25.16
CA MET A 216 0.69 1.58 25.36
C MET A 216 2.03 1.98 25.98
N GLU A 217 2.56 1.22 26.95
CA GLU A 217 3.88 1.49 27.53
C GLU A 217 5.01 1.35 26.49
N GLY A 218 4.97 0.27 25.69
CA GLY A 218 5.92 0.08 24.58
C GLY A 218 5.83 1.18 23.52
N ALA A 219 4.61 1.62 23.19
CA ALA A 219 4.37 2.71 22.27
C ALA A 219 4.83 4.08 22.82
N LYS A 220 4.60 4.36 24.11
CA LYS A 220 5.10 5.58 24.77
C LYS A 220 6.63 5.61 24.82
N LYS A 221 7.28 4.47 25.05
CA LYS A 221 8.75 4.35 24.97
C LYS A 221 9.28 4.65 23.56
N LEU A 222 8.58 4.18 22.51
CA LEU A 222 8.86 4.51 21.11
C LEU A 222 8.69 6.01 20.80
N LEU A 223 7.63 6.64 21.31
CA LEU A 223 7.42 8.09 21.18
C LEU A 223 8.50 8.91 21.90
N GLY A 224 8.93 8.48 23.09
CA GLY A 224 10.03 9.13 23.82
C GLY A 224 11.34 9.17 23.03
N ILE A 225 11.65 8.12 22.24
CA ILE A 225 12.81 8.10 21.34
C ILE A 225 12.66 9.18 20.26
N ARG A 226 11.47 9.31 19.66
CA ARG A 226 11.15 10.35 18.67
C ARG A 226 11.25 11.77 19.24
N GLU A 227 10.82 11.99 20.48
CA GLU A 227 10.99 13.27 21.16
C GLU A 227 12.47 13.66 21.30
N VAL A 228 13.34 12.70 21.63
CA VAL A 228 14.78 12.94 21.73
C VAL A 228 15.36 13.27 20.35
N ASP A 229 15.00 12.51 19.32
CA ASP A 229 15.38 12.80 17.92
C ASP A 229 14.95 14.22 17.50
N ALA A 230 13.71 14.62 17.79
CA ALA A 230 13.17 15.93 17.47
C ALA A 230 13.92 17.06 18.20
N LYS A 231 14.25 16.87 19.48
CA LYS A 231 15.06 17.80 20.29
C LYS A 231 16.49 17.93 19.75
N ILE A 232 17.11 16.84 19.28
CA ILE A 232 18.42 16.85 18.62
C ILE A 232 18.36 17.60 17.28
N HIS A 233 17.31 17.35 16.48
CA HIS A 233 17.10 18.03 15.20
C HIS A 233 16.90 19.55 15.38
N ALA A 234 16.01 19.96 16.27
CA ALA A 234 15.75 21.38 16.58
C ALA A 234 17.02 22.11 17.04
N ASN A 235 17.79 21.50 17.96
CA ASN A 235 19.09 22.03 18.40
C ASN A 235 20.11 22.15 17.25
N THR A 236 20.09 21.21 16.30
CA THR A 236 20.97 21.22 15.13
C THR A 236 20.59 22.33 14.14
N MET A 237 19.30 22.52 13.88
CA MET A 237 18.79 23.61 13.04
C MET A 237 19.02 24.99 13.68
N ALA A 238 18.78 25.14 14.98
CA ALA A 238 19.09 26.37 15.72
C ALA A 238 20.59 26.72 15.67
N ARG A 239 21.48 25.72 15.72
CA ARG A 239 22.94 25.92 15.52
C ARG A 239 23.29 26.30 14.08
N LYS A 240 22.58 25.75 13.09
CA LYS A 240 22.79 26.06 11.65
C LYS A 240 22.38 27.50 11.33
N GLY A 241 21.25 27.97 11.87
CA GLY A 241 20.82 29.37 11.79
C GLY A 241 21.71 30.36 12.56
N ARG A 242 22.49 29.88 13.55
CA ARG A 242 23.45 30.70 14.32
C ARG A 242 24.84 30.83 13.68
N LYS A 243 25.10 30.27 12.49
CA LYS A 243 26.37 30.50 11.79
C LYS A 243 26.40 31.92 11.21
N ARG A 244 27.19 32.75 11.89
CA ARG A 244 27.42 34.19 11.68
C ARG A 244 27.61 34.62 10.22
N SER A 245 27.26 35.88 10.00
CA SER A 245 27.88 36.75 9.00
C SER A 245 29.40 36.53 8.94
N ARG A 246 29.92 36.27 7.75
CA ARG A 246 31.36 36.21 7.49
C ARG A 246 31.86 37.60 7.10
N SER A 247 32.74 38.16 7.91
CA SER A 247 33.71 39.16 7.44
C SER A 247 34.68 38.47 6.45
N PRO A 248 35.14 39.15 5.40
CA PRO A 248 36.01 38.55 4.39
C PRO A 248 37.49 38.72 4.75
N GLU A 249 38.03 37.82 5.58
CA GLU A 249 39.48 37.64 5.77
C GLU A 249 39.75 36.23 6.35
N ASP A 250 40.99 35.75 6.19
CA ASP A 250 41.48 34.38 6.46
C ASP A 250 40.97 33.25 5.55
N ASP A 251 41.46 33.29 4.30
CA ASP A 251 41.56 32.13 3.43
C ASP A 251 42.98 31.51 3.57
N SER A 252 43.16 30.50 4.43
CA SER A 252 44.31 29.58 4.38
C SER A 252 44.13 28.35 5.29
N VAL A 253 44.00 27.16 4.68
CA VAL A 253 44.28 25.87 5.33
C VAL A 253 44.93 24.91 4.34
N GLU A 254 46.26 24.81 4.39
CA GLU A 254 46.96 23.62 3.92
C GLU A 254 46.78 22.48 4.94
N GLY A 255 46.71 21.22 4.50
CA GLY A 255 46.65 20.09 5.43
C GLY A 255 46.09 18.79 4.87
N ALA A 256 46.82 18.13 3.95
CA ALA A 256 46.43 16.82 3.44
C ALA A 256 46.62 15.70 4.49
N GLY A 257 45.56 15.39 5.25
CA GLY A 257 45.48 14.27 6.19
C GLY A 257 44.87 13.00 5.58
N LYS A 258 45.60 11.88 5.60
CA LYS A 258 45.19 10.60 5.00
C LYS A 258 43.91 10.03 5.61
N GLN A 259 42.92 9.69 4.78
CA GLN A 259 41.82 8.79 5.19
C GLN A 259 42.26 7.31 5.12
N PRO A 260 41.91 6.47 6.12
CA PRO A 260 42.12 5.03 6.05
C PRO A 260 41.09 4.37 5.11
N LYS A 261 41.55 3.43 4.28
CA LYS A 261 40.68 2.67 3.37
C LYS A 261 39.89 1.61 4.14
N MET A 262 38.56 1.63 4.05
CA MET A 262 37.73 0.47 4.40
C MET A 262 37.66 -0.53 3.23
N PRO A 263 37.57 -1.84 3.49
CA PRO A 263 37.51 -2.86 2.45
C PRO A 263 36.13 -2.87 1.76
N LYS A 264 36.11 -3.20 0.46
CA LYS A 264 34.88 -3.54 -0.25
C LYS A 264 34.41 -4.93 0.19
N SER A 265 33.14 -5.04 0.57
CA SER A 265 32.38 -6.29 0.54
C SER A 265 31.11 -6.07 -0.27
N GLU A 266 31.06 -6.67 -1.45
CA GLU A 266 29.87 -6.68 -2.31
C GLU A 266 28.90 -7.75 -1.82
N THR A 267 27.65 -7.36 -1.54
CA THR A 267 26.38 -8.04 -1.89
C THR A 267 25.24 -7.50 -1.00
N GLU A 268 24.39 -6.62 -1.55
CA GLU A 268 23.04 -6.39 -1.00
C GLU A 268 22.00 -7.12 -1.87
N PRO A 269 21.02 -7.83 -1.29
CA PRO A 269 19.98 -8.50 -2.07
C PRO A 269 18.87 -7.53 -2.50
N ALA A 270 18.59 -7.49 -3.81
CA ALA A 270 17.44 -6.77 -4.34
C ALA A 270 16.12 -7.42 -3.87
N MET A 271 15.30 -6.65 -3.15
CA MET A 271 14.01 -7.11 -2.60
C MET A 271 12.94 -7.23 -3.70
N SER A 272 12.86 -8.42 -4.30
CA SER A 272 11.78 -8.78 -5.23
C SER A 272 10.47 -9.03 -4.47
N GLY A 273 9.46 -8.19 -4.72
CA GLY A 273 8.13 -8.31 -4.13
C GLY A 273 7.28 -9.42 -4.76
N ALA A 274 7.49 -10.67 -4.33
CA ALA A 274 6.62 -11.79 -4.64
C ALA A 274 6.25 -12.56 -3.35
N LEU A 275 4.98 -12.49 -2.95
CA LEU A 275 4.46 -13.25 -1.81
C LEU A 275 4.14 -14.71 -2.22
N PRO A 276 4.52 -15.72 -1.42
CA PRO A 276 4.11 -17.10 -1.66
C PRO A 276 2.66 -17.35 -1.23
N SER A 277 1.98 -18.24 -1.95
CA SER A 277 0.64 -18.72 -1.62
C SER A 277 0.62 -19.49 -0.30
N GLN A 278 -0.40 -19.28 0.54
CA GLN A 278 -0.68 -20.18 1.66
C GLN A 278 -1.60 -21.33 1.22
N GLU A 279 -1.25 -22.54 1.63
CA GLU A 279 -2.07 -23.74 1.47
C GLU A 279 -2.98 -23.89 2.69
N THR A 280 -4.27 -24.14 2.49
CA THR A 280 -5.24 -24.46 3.56
C THR A 280 -5.43 -25.97 3.67
N PRO A 281 -5.28 -26.58 4.86
CA PRO A 281 -5.69 -27.97 5.09
C PRO A 281 -7.22 -28.13 5.03
N THR A 282 -7.69 -29.32 4.66
CA THR A 282 -9.10 -29.68 4.55
C THR A 282 -9.46 -30.75 5.58
N GLU A 283 -10.49 -30.50 6.40
CA GLU A 283 -11.32 -31.51 7.08
C GLU A 283 -12.75 -30.94 7.05
N ALA A 284 -13.70 -31.57 6.33
CA ALA A 284 -14.42 -32.81 6.63
C ALA A 284 -15.78 -32.50 7.29
N ALA A 285 -16.84 -33.19 6.86
CA ALA A 285 -18.24 -32.75 7.03
C ALA A 285 -19.14 -33.84 7.61
N GLU A 286 -20.24 -33.43 8.25
CA GLU A 286 -21.49 -34.18 8.51
C GLU A 286 -22.62 -33.12 8.69
N THR A 287 -23.56 -32.92 7.75
CA THR A 287 -24.83 -33.66 7.48
C THR A 287 -25.83 -33.56 8.65
N ILE A 288 -27.01 -32.91 8.50
CA ILE A 288 -28.36 -33.44 8.13
C ILE A 288 -29.25 -32.19 7.86
N GLN A 289 -29.82 -31.93 6.67
CA GLN A 289 -31.05 -32.44 6.00
C GLN A 289 -32.43 -31.99 6.56
N ASP A 290 -33.15 -31.22 5.71
CA ASP A 290 -34.61 -30.91 5.67
C ASP A 290 -35.32 -30.31 6.92
N VAL A 291 -36.43 -29.55 6.83
CA VAL A 291 -37.55 -29.57 5.88
C VAL A 291 -38.14 -28.17 5.61
N THR A 292 -38.74 -27.95 4.43
CA THR A 292 -39.70 -26.87 4.09
C THR A 292 -41.08 -27.51 3.82
N PRO A 293 -42.27 -26.83 3.69
CA PRO A 293 -42.44 -25.48 3.14
C PRO A 293 -43.72 -24.64 3.48
N ARG A 294 -43.83 -23.47 2.81
CA ARG A 294 -45.07 -22.75 2.38
C ARG A 294 -45.92 -22.05 3.48
N THR A 295 -46.65 -20.94 3.22
CA THR A 295 -47.12 -20.34 1.93
C THR A 295 -47.43 -18.83 2.09
N ALA A 296 -47.26 -18.02 1.01
CA ALA A 296 -48.17 -16.96 0.48
C ALA A 296 -48.77 -15.84 1.41
N THR A 297 -49.27 -14.65 1.01
CA THR A 297 -49.28 -13.70 -0.16
C THR A 297 -50.12 -12.48 0.31
N ASP A 298 -50.12 -11.26 -0.23
CA ASP A 298 -49.24 -10.44 -1.09
C ASP A 298 -49.94 -9.05 -1.30
N SER A 299 -49.21 -7.99 -1.76
CA SER A 299 -49.71 -6.70 -2.33
C SER A 299 -50.69 -5.82 -1.48
N SER A 300 -50.84 -4.49 -1.65
CA SER A 300 -50.12 -3.43 -2.41
C SER A 300 -50.52 -2.01 -1.90
N LEU A 301 -49.67 -1.00 -2.16
CA LEU A 301 -49.91 0.48 -2.09
C LEU A 301 -50.80 0.98 -3.27
N PRO A 302 -51.15 2.29 -3.47
CA PRO A 302 -50.71 3.58 -2.87
C PRO A 302 -51.89 4.49 -2.37
N THR A 303 -51.81 5.79 -1.97
CA THR A 303 -51.46 7.02 -2.74
C THR A 303 -51.46 8.30 -1.85
N GLU A 304 -50.58 9.26 -2.17
CA GLU A 304 -50.49 10.75 -1.91
C GLU A 304 -51.23 11.50 -0.76
N GLY A 305 -50.58 12.56 -0.22
CA GLY A 305 -51.28 13.81 0.19
C GLY A 305 -50.88 14.50 1.52
N LYS A 306 -50.23 15.67 1.44
CA LYS A 306 -49.98 16.68 2.52
C LYS A 306 -51.26 17.47 2.92
N PRO A 307 -51.31 18.37 3.95
CA PRO A 307 -50.30 18.77 4.96
C PRO A 307 -50.82 18.93 6.44
N GLU A 308 -49.92 19.38 7.33
CA GLU A 308 -50.14 20.07 8.63
C GLU A 308 -51.18 21.25 8.60
N PRO A 309 -51.72 21.80 9.74
CA PRO A 309 -50.96 22.09 10.98
C PRO A 309 -51.70 22.13 12.36
N SER A 310 -50.89 22.46 13.39
CA SER A 310 -51.17 23.43 14.48
C SER A 310 -51.69 23.01 15.88
N SER A 311 -51.04 23.65 16.86
CA SER A 311 -51.55 24.17 18.14
C SER A 311 -51.61 23.30 19.41
N GLU A 312 -50.70 23.67 20.31
CA GLU A 312 -50.94 24.08 21.72
C GLU A 312 -51.28 23.09 22.85
N LYS A 313 -50.59 23.38 23.98
CA LYS A 313 -50.92 23.09 25.39
C LYS A 313 -50.87 21.62 25.83
N ALA A 314 -50.47 21.28 27.05
CA ALA A 314 -49.71 21.93 28.12
C ALA A 314 -49.65 20.87 29.25
N GLU A 315 -48.54 20.83 29.97
CA GLU A 315 -48.37 20.35 31.35
C GLU A 315 -49.37 19.32 31.95
N VAL A 316 -48.87 18.12 32.25
CA VAL A 316 -49.14 17.51 33.56
C VAL A 316 -47.82 17.11 34.21
N VAL A 317 -47.53 17.74 35.34
CA VAL A 317 -46.41 17.44 36.22
C VAL A 317 -46.66 16.10 36.93
N ASN A 318 -45.64 15.25 37.04
CA ASN A 318 -45.60 14.25 38.10
C ASN A 318 -44.17 14.13 38.66
N GLN A 319 -43.97 14.66 39.86
CA GLN A 319 -42.74 14.51 40.63
C GLN A 319 -42.83 13.23 41.47
N VAL A 320 -41.85 12.34 41.36
CA VAL A 320 -41.35 11.55 42.51
C VAL A 320 -39.82 11.55 42.44
N GLN A 321 -39.19 11.60 43.61
CA GLN A 321 -37.82 12.09 43.78
C GLN A 321 -36.74 11.06 43.50
N SER A 322 -35.60 11.60 43.06
CA SER A 322 -34.26 11.02 43.21
C SER A 322 -33.99 10.46 44.61
N SER A 323 -33.41 9.26 44.66
CA SER A 323 -32.26 9.01 45.53
C SER A 323 -31.39 7.91 44.95
N ASN A 324 -30.30 8.30 44.30
CA ASN A 324 -29.01 7.60 44.26
C ASN A 324 -27.96 8.57 43.73
N GLU A 325 -27.02 8.95 44.59
CA GLU A 325 -25.81 9.69 44.19
C GLU A 325 -24.82 8.68 43.59
N ASP A 326 -24.42 8.90 42.33
CA ASP A 326 -23.29 8.23 41.69
C ASP A 326 -22.24 9.30 41.29
N PRO A 327 -20.94 8.97 41.29
CA PRO A 327 -19.89 9.96 41.44
C PRO A 327 -19.58 10.71 40.15
N THR A 328 -19.63 12.05 40.22
CA THR A 328 -18.96 13.03 39.35
C THR A 328 -18.44 12.51 38.00
N THR A 329 -19.36 12.25 37.07
CA THR A 329 -19.00 12.16 35.66
C THR A 329 -18.49 13.54 35.23
N SER A 330 -17.18 13.66 35.03
CA SER A 330 -16.53 14.86 34.53
C SER A 330 -17.00 15.14 33.10
N THR A 331 -18.04 15.97 32.95
CA THR A 331 -18.61 16.42 31.67
C THR A 331 -17.68 17.40 30.95
N GLN A 332 -16.46 16.95 30.60
CA GLN A 332 -15.64 17.66 29.64
C GLN A 332 -16.32 17.60 28.27
N PRO A 333 -16.39 18.70 27.51
CA PRO A 333 -16.81 18.64 26.12
C PRO A 333 -15.88 17.68 25.34
N PRO A 334 -16.36 17.06 24.25
CA PRO A 334 -15.52 16.21 23.43
C PRO A 334 -14.30 17.01 22.93
N PRO A 335 -13.11 16.38 22.83
CA PRO A 335 -11.89 17.08 22.45
C PRO A 335 -12.05 17.70 21.07
N GLN A 336 -11.74 18.99 20.99
CA GLN A 336 -11.74 19.80 19.77
C GLN A 336 -10.29 20.25 19.50
N PRO A 337 -9.40 19.34 19.07
CA PRO A 337 -8.06 19.72 18.65
C PRO A 337 -8.12 20.62 17.41
N PRO A 338 -7.15 21.53 17.20
CA PRO A 338 -6.99 22.19 15.92
C PRO A 338 -6.45 21.21 14.86
N ALA A 339 -6.63 21.58 13.58
CA ALA A 339 -6.05 20.88 12.45
C ALA A 339 -5.45 21.85 11.42
N ALA A 340 -4.50 21.36 10.63
CA ALA A 340 -3.92 22.13 9.52
C ALA A 340 -3.91 21.31 8.23
N ARG A 341 -4.39 21.89 7.13
CA ARG A 341 -4.21 21.34 5.79
C ARG A 341 -2.89 21.81 5.23
N LEU A 342 -2.03 20.86 4.87
CA LEU A 342 -0.71 21.11 4.31
C LEU A 342 -0.68 20.62 2.86
N ARG A 343 -0.02 21.38 1.99
CA ARG A 343 0.36 20.91 0.66
C ARG A 343 1.88 20.85 0.57
N MET A 344 2.39 19.82 -0.08
CA MET A 344 3.82 19.58 -0.19
C MET A 344 4.20 18.89 -1.48
N THR A 345 5.32 19.30 -2.06
CA THR A 345 5.98 18.60 -3.17
C THR A 345 7.28 17.97 -2.64
N VAL A 346 7.39 16.65 -2.76
CA VAL A 346 8.44 15.86 -2.10
C VAL A 346 9.04 14.80 -3.04
N THR A 347 10.30 14.43 -2.79
CA THR A 347 10.99 13.35 -3.51
C THR A 347 10.50 11.96 -3.10
N SER A 348 11.00 10.92 -3.79
CA SER A 348 10.83 9.53 -3.37
C SER A 348 11.27 9.29 -1.92
N GLY A 349 10.61 8.34 -1.25
CA GLY A 349 10.97 7.91 0.11
C GLY A 349 10.40 8.77 1.24
N PHE A 350 9.70 9.87 0.94
CA PHE A 350 9.04 10.72 1.94
C PHE A 350 7.76 10.07 2.51
N TYR A 351 7.62 10.10 3.83
CA TYR A 351 6.47 9.59 4.59
C TYR A 351 5.67 10.76 5.20
N VAL A 352 4.53 11.10 4.58
CA VAL A 352 3.66 12.20 5.08
C VAL A 352 3.19 11.96 6.51
N ARG A 353 2.86 10.71 6.87
CA ARG A 353 2.54 10.31 8.26
C ARG A 353 3.65 10.66 9.27
N SER A 354 4.93 10.55 8.87
CA SER A 354 6.04 10.95 9.74
C SER A 354 6.16 12.46 9.85
N LEU A 355 5.89 13.22 8.78
CA LEU A 355 5.80 14.68 8.85
C LEU A 355 4.72 15.14 9.84
N CYS A 356 3.49 14.59 9.76
CA CYS A 356 2.39 14.96 10.66
C CYS A 356 2.75 14.74 12.14
N HIS A 357 3.36 13.59 12.44
CA HIS A 357 3.84 13.26 13.78
C HIS A 357 4.97 14.21 14.25
N ASP A 358 6.02 14.37 13.44
CA ASP A 358 7.20 15.12 13.82
C ASP A 358 6.90 16.65 13.89
N LEU A 359 5.92 17.15 13.12
CA LEU A 359 5.38 18.50 13.24
C LEU A 359 4.61 18.70 14.55
N GLY A 360 3.81 17.71 14.98
CA GLY A 360 3.18 17.73 16.30
C GLY A 360 4.20 17.89 17.43
N LEU A 361 5.27 17.10 17.39
CA LEU A 361 6.40 17.21 18.33
C LEU A 361 7.08 18.59 18.28
N ALA A 362 7.26 19.16 17.09
CA ALA A 362 7.85 20.48 16.91
C ALA A 362 7.02 21.61 17.54
N CYS A 363 5.69 21.45 17.56
CA CYS A 363 4.75 22.34 18.24
C CYS A 363 4.61 22.04 19.75
N SER A 364 5.48 21.21 20.34
CA SER A 364 5.37 20.76 21.74
C SER A 364 4.02 20.11 22.07
N SER A 365 3.46 19.38 21.11
CA SER A 365 2.22 18.61 21.22
C SER A 365 2.45 17.23 20.56
N LEU A 366 1.38 16.60 20.08
CA LEU A 366 1.42 15.42 19.21
C LEU A 366 0.64 15.71 17.93
N GLY A 367 0.81 14.87 16.91
CA GLY A 367 0.10 15.00 15.65
C GLY A 367 -0.10 13.66 14.95
N LEU A 368 -1.22 13.53 14.25
CA LEU A 368 -1.55 12.38 13.41
C LEU A 368 -2.09 12.85 12.05
N MET A 369 -1.99 11.99 11.02
CA MET A 369 -2.52 12.28 9.69
C MET A 369 -4.00 11.85 9.60
N SER A 370 -4.91 12.81 9.46
CA SER A 370 -6.37 12.55 9.35
C SER A 370 -6.86 12.37 7.92
N SER A 371 -6.18 12.95 6.93
CA SER A 371 -6.48 12.74 5.51
C SER A 371 -5.21 12.85 4.66
N LEU A 372 -5.21 12.20 3.50
CA LEU A 372 -4.11 12.25 2.55
C LEU A 372 -4.63 12.07 1.11
N ILE A 373 -4.26 12.99 0.24
CA ILE A 373 -4.53 12.96 -1.20
C ILE A 373 -3.18 13.10 -1.91
N ARG A 374 -2.82 12.17 -2.79
CA ARG A 374 -1.70 12.36 -3.74
C ARG A 374 -2.24 13.04 -4.99
N SER A 375 -2.15 14.37 -5.06
CA SER A 375 -2.69 15.16 -6.18
C SER A 375 -1.84 15.07 -7.45
N ARG A 376 -0.53 14.81 -7.32
CA ARG A 376 0.40 14.62 -8.45
C ARG A 376 1.42 13.51 -8.19
N GLN A 377 1.78 12.76 -9.22
CA GLN A 377 2.99 11.92 -9.24
C GLN A 377 3.69 12.03 -10.61
N GLY A 378 4.90 12.60 -10.62
CA GLY A 378 5.61 12.90 -11.87
C GLY A 378 4.77 13.79 -12.79
N ALA A 379 4.49 13.31 -14.00
CA ALA A 379 3.68 13.99 -15.01
C ALA A 379 2.16 13.76 -14.87
N TYR A 380 1.71 12.96 -13.90
CA TYR A 380 0.29 12.61 -13.73
C TYR A 380 -0.35 13.43 -12.60
N THR A 381 -1.47 14.09 -12.91
CA THR A 381 -2.20 15.02 -12.02
C THR A 381 -3.70 14.69 -12.01
N LEU A 382 -4.32 14.72 -10.83
CA LEU A 382 -5.76 14.50 -10.69
C LEU A 382 -6.58 15.48 -11.54
N GLY A 383 -7.67 14.99 -12.14
CA GLY A 383 -8.54 15.76 -13.01
C GLY A 383 -7.95 16.16 -14.38
N GLN A 384 -6.76 15.66 -14.74
CA GLN A 384 -6.11 15.95 -16.03
C GLN A 384 -5.86 14.68 -16.86
N ASN A 385 -4.99 13.80 -16.38
CA ASN A 385 -4.54 12.60 -17.09
C ASN A 385 -4.56 11.36 -16.19
N VAL A 386 -5.61 11.26 -15.36
CA VAL A 386 -5.79 10.20 -14.37
C VAL A 386 -7.21 9.68 -14.48
N ILE A 387 -7.38 8.37 -14.70
CA ILE A 387 -8.69 7.75 -14.92
C ILE A 387 -9.37 7.53 -13.56
N GLU A 388 -10.62 7.96 -13.42
CA GLU A 388 -11.39 7.72 -12.20
C GLU A 388 -11.80 6.25 -12.06
N LEU A 389 -11.69 5.67 -10.86
CA LEU A 389 -12.04 4.25 -10.67
C LEU A 389 -13.52 3.95 -10.93
N SER A 390 -14.41 4.93 -10.77
CA SER A 390 -15.83 4.83 -11.13
C SER A 390 -16.07 4.70 -12.64
N ASP A 391 -15.13 5.13 -13.49
CA ASP A 391 -15.29 4.98 -14.94
C ASP A 391 -15.13 3.52 -15.38
N PHE A 392 -14.47 2.67 -14.58
CA PHE A 392 -14.27 1.25 -14.88
C PHE A 392 -15.58 0.43 -14.89
N GLU A 393 -16.68 0.98 -14.34
CA GLU A 393 -18.02 0.43 -14.45
C GLU A 393 -18.54 0.37 -15.91
N SER A 394 -18.02 1.20 -16.83
CA SER A 394 -18.40 1.18 -18.25
C SER A 394 -17.18 1.26 -19.18
N ALA A 395 -16.97 0.21 -19.98
CA ALA A 395 -15.90 0.12 -20.98
C ALA A 395 -15.83 1.35 -21.91
N GLU A 396 -16.98 1.89 -22.31
CA GLU A 396 -17.09 3.06 -23.19
C GLU A 396 -16.41 4.32 -22.61
N LYS A 397 -16.30 4.43 -21.29
CA LYS A 397 -15.65 5.56 -20.62
C LYS A 397 -14.14 5.39 -20.47
N TRP A 398 -13.69 4.20 -20.04
CA TRP A 398 -12.31 4.00 -19.63
C TRP A 398 -11.42 3.43 -20.74
N GLU A 399 -11.96 2.63 -21.69
CA GLU A 399 -11.15 2.07 -22.78
C GLU A 399 -10.50 3.18 -23.64
N PRO A 400 -11.19 4.25 -24.07
CA PRO A 400 -10.56 5.34 -24.83
C PRO A 400 -9.46 6.08 -24.05
N GLN A 401 -9.70 6.35 -22.76
CA GLN A 401 -8.73 7.02 -21.89
C GLN A 401 -7.47 6.16 -21.68
N LEU A 402 -7.65 4.84 -21.47
CA LEU A 402 -6.53 3.92 -21.34
C LEU A 402 -5.77 3.79 -22.65
N GLN A 403 -6.47 3.64 -23.77
CA GLN A 403 -5.84 3.56 -25.10
C GLN A 403 -4.94 4.77 -25.34
N GLN A 404 -5.47 5.98 -25.14
CA GLN A 404 -4.70 7.22 -25.29
C GLN A 404 -3.43 7.21 -24.41
N GLN A 405 -3.55 6.95 -23.11
CA GLN A 405 -2.38 6.96 -22.21
C GLN A 405 -1.33 5.90 -22.57
N LEU A 406 -1.76 4.72 -23.04
CA LEU A 406 -0.84 3.67 -23.49
C LEU A 406 -0.16 4.04 -24.81
N GLU A 407 -0.90 4.58 -25.79
CA GLU A 407 -0.35 5.00 -27.09
C GLU A 407 0.63 6.18 -26.93
N GLU A 408 0.28 7.21 -26.17
CA GLU A 408 1.19 8.34 -25.84
C GLU A 408 2.46 7.86 -25.13
N PHE A 409 2.34 6.89 -24.21
CA PHE A 409 3.50 6.31 -23.53
C PHE A 409 4.39 5.50 -24.49
N MET A 410 3.78 4.71 -25.38
CA MET A 410 4.50 3.92 -26.37
C MET A 410 5.23 4.81 -27.38
N GLU A 411 4.59 5.86 -27.89
CA GLU A 411 5.22 6.85 -28.77
C GLU A 411 6.44 7.50 -28.08
N LYS A 412 6.27 7.94 -26.83
CA LYS A 412 7.32 8.60 -26.04
C LYS A 412 8.52 7.71 -25.74
N GLU A 413 8.32 6.42 -25.51
CA GLU A 413 9.42 5.45 -25.32
C GLU A 413 9.95 4.85 -26.64
N GLY A 414 9.40 5.23 -27.79
CA GLY A 414 9.76 4.68 -29.11
C GLY A 414 9.39 3.20 -29.26
N TRP A 415 8.31 2.74 -28.60
CA TRP A 415 7.84 1.36 -28.64
C TRP A 415 6.90 1.15 -29.81
N GLU A 416 7.33 0.36 -30.80
CA GLU A 416 6.42 -0.17 -31.80
C GLU A 416 5.39 -1.11 -31.15
N ALA A 417 4.13 -0.96 -31.54
CA ALA A 417 3.06 -1.85 -31.13
C ALA A 417 3.15 -3.17 -31.89
N GLU A 418 3.20 -4.27 -31.15
CA GLU A 418 3.14 -5.61 -31.75
C GLU A 418 1.74 -5.82 -32.32
N GLU A 419 1.63 -6.16 -33.60
CA GLU A 419 0.36 -6.55 -34.22
C GLU A 419 0.10 -8.02 -33.87
N LEU A 420 -1.10 -8.34 -33.38
CA LEU A 420 -1.48 -9.73 -33.12
C LEU A 420 -1.49 -10.52 -34.44
N GLU A 421 -0.73 -11.61 -34.48
CA GLU A 421 -0.62 -12.49 -35.64
C GLU A 421 -1.99 -13.06 -36.05
N ASP A 422 -2.25 -13.23 -37.35
CA ASP A 422 -3.46 -13.91 -37.84
C ASP A 422 -3.52 -15.36 -37.34
N ASP A 423 -4.73 -15.89 -37.11
CA ASP A 423 -4.94 -17.22 -36.52
C ASP A 423 -4.27 -18.34 -37.31
N ASP A 424 -4.38 -18.32 -38.64
CA ASP A 424 -3.76 -19.32 -39.53
C ASP A 424 -2.23 -19.29 -39.43
N MET A 425 -1.64 -18.09 -39.49
CA MET A 425 -0.20 -17.87 -39.32
C MET A 425 0.29 -18.39 -37.96
N TRP A 426 -0.48 -18.16 -36.89
CA TRP A 426 -0.16 -18.69 -35.57
C TRP A 426 -0.25 -20.22 -35.50
N GLN A 427 -1.24 -20.85 -36.14
CA GLN A 427 -1.35 -22.31 -36.18
C GLN A 427 -0.21 -22.96 -36.97
N GLU A 428 0.27 -22.34 -38.04
CA GLU A 428 1.46 -22.79 -38.78
C GLU A 428 2.72 -22.69 -37.92
N LYS A 429 3.01 -21.50 -37.37
CA LYS A 429 4.12 -21.25 -36.43
C LYS A 429 4.11 -22.19 -35.23
N LYS A 430 2.93 -22.53 -34.71
CA LYS A 430 2.75 -23.52 -33.63
C LYS A 430 3.06 -24.95 -34.08
N LYS A 431 2.65 -25.37 -35.27
CA LYS A 431 3.01 -26.68 -35.83
C LYS A 431 4.52 -26.79 -36.01
N GLU A 432 5.14 -25.76 -36.58
CA GLU A 432 6.59 -25.66 -36.81
C GLU A 432 7.39 -25.81 -35.51
N ARG A 433 7.10 -24.99 -34.49
CA ARG A 433 7.74 -25.09 -33.16
C ARG A 433 7.52 -26.45 -32.48
N LEU A 434 6.38 -27.11 -32.73
CA LEU A 434 6.12 -28.47 -32.24
C LEU A 434 6.88 -29.56 -33.00
N SER A 435 7.23 -29.36 -34.28
CA SER A 435 8.15 -30.24 -35.01
C SER A 435 9.59 -30.04 -34.57
N GLU A 436 10.09 -28.80 -34.53
CA GLU A 436 11.47 -28.50 -34.10
C GLU A 436 11.78 -29.14 -32.74
N ARG A 437 10.91 -28.95 -31.75
CA ARG A 437 11.07 -29.56 -30.41
C ARG A 437 11.08 -31.09 -30.43
N LYS A 438 10.30 -31.74 -31.30
CA LYS A 438 10.33 -33.20 -31.43
C LYS A 438 11.66 -33.68 -32.00
N ASP A 439 12.25 -32.91 -32.92
CA ASP A 439 13.55 -33.23 -33.49
C ASP A 439 14.70 -32.89 -32.50
N GLU A 440 14.59 -31.83 -31.70
CA GLU A 440 15.49 -31.54 -30.57
C GLU A 440 15.47 -32.65 -29.50
N ASP A 441 14.28 -33.08 -29.06
CA ASP A 441 14.13 -34.17 -28.09
C ASP A 441 14.65 -35.51 -28.67
N ARG A 442 14.41 -35.75 -29.97
CA ARG A 442 14.96 -36.89 -30.71
C ARG A 442 16.49 -36.83 -30.73
N GLU A 443 17.10 -35.72 -31.14
CA GLU A 443 18.57 -35.52 -31.10
C GLU A 443 19.13 -35.72 -29.70
N ARG A 444 18.46 -35.19 -28.68
CA ARG A 444 18.87 -35.34 -27.27
C ARG A 444 18.84 -36.80 -26.84
N SER A 445 17.86 -37.57 -27.29
CA SER A 445 17.78 -39.02 -27.05
C SER A 445 18.90 -39.79 -27.78
N TYR A 446 19.23 -39.42 -29.02
CA TYR A 446 20.34 -40.01 -29.76
C TYR A 446 21.71 -39.69 -29.14
N ARG A 447 21.96 -38.44 -28.73
CA ARG A 447 23.19 -38.05 -28.03
C ARG A 447 23.30 -38.71 -26.64
N GLY A 448 22.17 -38.95 -25.97
CA GLY A 448 22.10 -39.69 -24.70
C GLY A 448 22.30 -41.21 -24.82
N GLY A 449 22.13 -41.79 -26.01
CA GLY A 449 22.24 -43.23 -26.25
C GLY A 449 23.66 -43.81 -26.24
N GLY A 450 24.70 -42.95 -26.26
CA GLY A 450 26.10 -43.34 -26.40
C GLY A 450 26.89 -43.58 -25.09
N GLY A 451 26.22 -43.68 -23.93
CA GLY A 451 26.86 -43.68 -22.62
C GLY A 451 26.45 -44.85 -21.72
N GLY A 452 26.98 -46.05 -21.97
CA GLY A 452 26.70 -47.27 -21.20
C GLY A 452 27.26 -47.30 -19.76
N GLY A 453 26.82 -46.37 -18.90
CA GLY A 453 27.18 -46.31 -17.49
C GLY A 453 26.32 -47.25 -16.62
N LYS A 454 26.92 -48.33 -16.11
CA LYS A 454 26.27 -49.32 -15.22
C LYS A 454 25.91 -48.74 -13.84
N ASN A 455 24.81 -48.00 -13.72
CA ASN A 455 24.23 -47.69 -12.41
C ASN A 455 23.34 -48.84 -11.93
N LYS A 456 23.88 -49.60 -10.97
CA LYS A 456 23.19 -50.66 -10.21
C LYS A 456 21.86 -50.14 -9.66
N TRP A 457 20.76 -50.72 -10.09
CA TRP A 457 19.49 -50.65 -9.37
C TRP A 457 19.65 -51.38 -8.03
N ASN A 458 19.77 -50.62 -6.95
CA ASN A 458 19.84 -51.17 -5.60
C ASN A 458 18.44 -51.66 -5.17
N LYS A 459 18.07 -52.89 -5.54
CA LYS A 459 16.89 -53.58 -5.01
C LYS A 459 17.09 -53.87 -3.52
N GLY A 460 16.83 -52.85 -2.69
CA GLY A 460 16.73 -52.99 -1.24
C GLY A 460 15.63 -53.99 -0.90
N LYS A 461 16.02 -55.15 -0.36
CA LYS A 461 15.08 -56.20 0.07
C LYS A 461 14.19 -55.64 1.18
N GLY A 462 12.87 -55.64 0.98
CA GLY A 462 11.92 -55.41 2.05
C GLY A 462 12.08 -56.48 3.13
N LYS A 463 12.50 -56.09 4.33
CA LYS A 463 12.34 -56.90 5.54
C LYS A 463 11.03 -56.49 6.20
N TYR A 464 10.09 -57.43 6.28
CA TYR A 464 8.99 -57.34 7.23
C TYR A 464 9.55 -57.20 8.64
N SER A 465 9.10 -56.19 9.38
CA SER A 465 9.26 -56.12 10.83
C SER A 465 7.98 -55.54 11.42
N ARG A 466 7.12 -56.41 11.96
CA ARG A 466 6.08 -55.96 12.90
C ARG A 466 6.78 -55.45 14.16
N ASN A 467 6.31 -54.32 14.67
CA ASN A 467 6.16 -54.03 16.11
C ASN A 467 5.23 -52.80 16.18
N HIS A 468 3.98 -52.96 16.58
CA HIS A 468 3.54 -52.88 17.98
C HIS A 468 4.07 -51.62 18.69
N TYR A 469 3.28 -50.55 18.63
CA TYR A 469 3.32 -49.49 19.63
C TYR A 469 2.55 -49.97 20.87
N SER A 470 3.25 -50.16 21.99
CA SER A 470 2.61 -50.41 23.28
C SER A 470 2.13 -49.09 23.89
N LYS A 471 0.83 -48.98 24.15
CA LYS A 471 0.30 -47.97 25.08
C LYS A 471 0.82 -48.28 26.49
N ASN A 472 1.64 -47.40 27.04
CA ASN A 472 1.79 -47.27 28.48
C ASN A 472 1.03 -46.01 28.92
N MET A 473 -0.23 -46.19 29.32
CA MET A 473 -0.87 -45.30 30.29
C MET A 473 -0.86 -46.05 31.62
N ASP A 474 -0.04 -45.58 32.54
CA ASP A 474 -0.18 -45.90 33.96
C ASP A 474 -1.07 -44.83 34.59
N GLY A 475 -2.02 -45.23 35.45
CA GLY A 475 -3.17 -44.38 35.77
C GLY A 475 -4.27 -45.01 36.61
N GLY A 476 -3.94 -45.55 37.78
CA GLY A 476 -4.80 -45.50 38.97
C GLY A 476 -6.04 -46.41 39.03
N LYS A 477 -5.99 -47.41 39.92
CA LYS A 477 -7.20 -48.01 40.52
C LYS A 477 -7.97 -46.97 41.35
N LYS A 478 -9.31 -47.03 41.32
CA LYS A 478 -10.13 -47.38 42.50
C LYS A 478 -11.59 -47.64 42.16
N GLU A 479 -12.11 -48.68 42.81
CA GLU A 479 -13.52 -49.07 43.06
C GLU A 479 -14.47 -49.19 41.85
#